data_AF-A0A1I7IG24-F1
#
_entry.id   AF-A0A1I7IG24-F1
#
_cell.length_a   1.000
_cell.length_b   1.000
_cell.length_c   1.000
_cell.angle_alpha   90.00
_cell.angle_beta   90.00
_cell.angle_gamma   90.00
#
_symmetry.space_group_name_H-M   'P 1'
#
loop_
_entity.id
_entity.type
_entity.pdbx_description
1 polymer ?
#
loop_
_entity_poly.entity_id
_entity_poly.type
_entity_poly.pdbx_seq_one_letter_code
_entity_poly.pdbx_strand_id
1 'polypeptide(L)'
;MKKLLHTVLILVSLSATAQVGINTETPDANSAIDINGKTIIRDVPNDYSSTDILVLGADNVVSKGKQPVVLAFPGMQVPACQTTSVGSTGSFSVTINSLSYTVNWEILEKNVGSGVGYNNGTYVLADYPITAQSLVVDYTFSPALPFTPDGVMFTAYNNSSFPDSFSFSYSDFTTTDLTVRISRTDISSADGSENCWLSSLNRFNMMIFKN
;
A
#
# COMPACT_ATOMS: atom_id res chain seq x y z
N MET A 1 -69.95 30.29 10.18
CA MET A 1 -69.13 29.34 9.38
C MET A 1 -68.15 30.03 8.43
N LYS A 2 -68.55 31.02 7.61
CA LYS A 2 -67.64 31.73 6.68
C LYS A 2 -66.43 32.43 7.32
N LYS A 3 -66.57 32.90 8.57
CA LYS A 3 -65.49 33.58 9.30
C LYS A 3 -64.37 32.62 9.74
N LEU A 4 -64.71 31.38 10.09
CA LEU A 4 -63.73 30.37 10.50
C LEU A 4 -62.86 29.91 9.32
N LEU A 5 -63.46 29.76 8.14
CA LEU A 5 -62.75 29.35 6.91
C LEU A 5 -61.73 30.41 6.45
N HIS A 6 -62.06 31.70 6.60
CA HIS A 6 -61.13 32.80 6.27
C HIS A 6 -59.97 32.86 7.26
N THR A 7 -60.22 32.64 8.55
CA THR A 7 -59.16 32.60 9.55
C THR A 7 -58.19 31.44 9.31
N VAL A 8 -58.72 30.26 8.95
CA VAL A 8 -57.89 29.09 8.63
C VAL A 8 -57.07 29.30 7.36
N LEU A 9 -57.62 29.93 6.31
CA LEU A 9 -56.86 30.19 5.07
C LEU A 9 -55.68 31.16 5.28
N ILE A 10 -55.85 32.18 6.12
CA ILE A 10 -54.81 33.17 6.42
C ILE A 10 -53.67 32.54 7.24
N LEU A 11 -53.99 31.65 8.19
CA LEU A 11 -52.99 30.95 8.98
C LEU A 11 -52.16 29.94 8.17
N VAL A 12 -52.72 29.34 7.12
CA VAL A 12 -52.02 28.37 6.25
C VAL A 12 -51.10 29.05 5.24
N SER A 13 -51.38 30.29 4.82
CA SER A 13 -50.52 31.04 3.88
C SER A 13 -49.23 31.60 4.49
N LEU A 14 -49.07 31.55 5.81
CA LEU A 14 -47.89 32.08 6.53
C LEU A 14 -46.77 31.04 6.70
N SER A 15 -46.91 29.82 6.16
CA SER A 15 -46.03 28.70 6.52
C SER A 15 -45.07 28.19 5.44
N ALA A 16 -44.89 28.82 4.27
CA ALA A 16 -44.17 28.14 3.18
C ALA A 16 -43.39 29.02 2.18
N THR A 17 -42.61 29.99 2.63
CA THR A 17 -41.61 30.64 1.74
C THR A 17 -40.22 30.59 2.36
N ALA A 18 -39.47 29.53 2.06
CA ALA A 18 -38.01 29.56 2.19
C ALA A 18 -37.48 30.42 1.05
N GLN A 19 -36.92 31.58 1.39
CA GLN A 19 -36.37 32.54 0.43
C GLN A 19 -34.84 32.47 0.49
N VAL A 20 -34.20 32.36 -0.67
CA VAL A 20 -32.73 32.41 -0.83
C VAL A 20 -32.34 33.71 -1.54
N GLY A 21 -31.85 34.70 -0.79
CA GLY A 21 -31.45 36.00 -1.35
C GLY A 21 -30.79 36.92 -0.33
N ILE A 22 -29.99 37.88 -0.80
CA ILE A 22 -29.46 38.96 0.04
C ILE A 22 -30.63 39.75 0.65
N ASN A 23 -30.58 40.02 1.96
CA ASN A 23 -31.61 40.65 2.81
C ASN A 23 -32.85 39.81 3.18
N THR A 24 -32.74 38.47 3.27
CA THR A 24 -33.81 37.69 3.95
C THR A 24 -33.64 37.69 5.47
N GLU A 25 -34.74 37.85 6.21
CA GLU A 25 -34.74 37.75 7.68
C GLU A 25 -34.77 36.31 8.20
N THR A 26 -35.10 35.32 7.35
CA THR A 26 -35.16 33.89 7.68
C THR A 26 -34.49 33.04 6.60
N PRO A 27 -33.17 33.13 6.42
CA PRO A 27 -32.44 32.34 5.44
C PRO A 27 -32.55 30.84 5.76
N ASP A 28 -32.74 29.99 4.75
CA ASP A 28 -32.64 28.55 4.91
C ASP A 28 -31.16 28.17 5.15
N ALA A 29 -30.90 27.52 6.28
CA ALA A 29 -29.55 27.15 6.72
C ALA A 29 -28.85 26.15 5.78
N ASN A 30 -29.59 25.45 4.91
CA ASN A 30 -29.03 24.53 3.92
C ASN A 30 -28.71 25.20 2.58
N SER A 31 -28.97 26.50 2.45
CA SER A 31 -28.82 27.24 1.20
C SER A 31 -27.75 28.33 1.31
N ALA A 32 -26.50 27.88 1.42
CA ALA A 32 -25.35 28.77 1.31
C ALA A 32 -24.95 28.93 -0.16
N ILE A 33 -25.04 30.16 -0.68
CA ILE A 33 -24.22 30.64 -1.80
C ILE A 33 -23.07 31.43 -1.16
N ASP A 34 -21.82 31.08 -1.45
CA ASP A 34 -20.67 31.82 -0.89
C ASP A 34 -20.48 33.16 -1.60
N ILE A 35 -20.97 34.23 -0.97
CA ILE A 35 -20.83 35.62 -1.46
C ILE A 35 -19.66 36.33 -0.76
N ASN A 36 -19.06 35.73 0.28
CA ASN A 36 -17.99 36.35 1.07
C ASN A 36 -16.58 35.89 0.66
N GLY A 37 -16.47 34.97 -0.30
CA GLY A 37 -15.18 34.41 -0.76
C GLY A 37 -14.43 33.66 0.35
N LYS A 38 -15.13 33.26 1.41
CA LYS A 38 -14.52 32.57 2.56
C LYS A 38 -14.40 31.07 2.31
N THR A 39 -15.22 30.51 1.41
CA THR A 39 -14.94 29.24 0.76
C THR A 39 -13.84 29.50 -0.27
N ILE A 40 -12.61 29.47 0.22
CA ILE A 40 -11.46 29.38 -0.68
C ILE A 40 -11.49 27.94 -1.21
N ILE A 41 -12.15 27.71 -2.35
CA ILE A 41 -11.75 26.61 -3.22
C ILE A 41 -10.34 27.00 -3.65
N ARG A 42 -9.35 26.57 -2.86
CA ARG A 42 -7.96 26.90 -3.15
C ARG A 42 -7.67 26.34 -4.52
N ASP A 43 -7.13 27.16 -5.41
CA ASP A 43 -6.20 26.67 -6.42
C ASP A 43 -5.18 25.85 -5.65
N VAL A 44 -5.32 24.53 -5.70
CA VAL A 44 -4.32 23.61 -5.16
C VAL A 44 -3.13 23.78 -6.09
N PRO A 45 -2.00 24.35 -5.64
CA PRO A 45 -0.82 24.39 -6.48
C PRO A 45 -0.52 22.97 -6.93
N ASN A 46 -0.15 22.75 -8.19
CA ASN A 46 0.34 21.45 -8.70
C ASN A 46 1.70 21.03 -8.08
N ASP A 47 2.01 21.57 -6.91
CA ASP A 47 3.16 21.28 -6.10
C ASP A 47 2.79 20.12 -5.16
N TYR A 48 3.40 18.96 -5.40
CA TYR A 48 3.26 17.75 -4.59
C TYR A 48 3.87 17.86 -3.17
N SER A 49 4.35 19.04 -2.74
CA SER A 49 4.90 19.27 -1.40
C SER A 49 3.85 19.23 -0.29
N SER A 50 2.57 19.41 -0.63
CA SER A 50 1.45 19.32 0.31
C SER A 50 0.50 18.20 -0.10
N THR A 51 0.27 17.26 0.82
CA THR A 51 -0.75 16.22 0.66
C THR A 51 -2.11 16.69 1.16
N ASP A 52 -2.28 17.98 1.45
CA ASP A 52 -3.52 18.47 2.01
C ASP A 52 -4.65 18.44 0.96
N ILE A 53 -5.75 17.76 1.30
CA ILE A 53 -6.95 17.67 0.46
C ILE A 53 -8.15 18.28 1.17
N LEU A 54 -9.14 18.74 0.41
CA LEU A 54 -10.44 19.08 0.97
C LEU A 54 -11.33 17.85 0.92
N VAL A 55 -11.86 17.43 2.06
CA VAL A 55 -12.75 16.28 2.20
C VAL A 55 -14.12 16.79 2.61
N LEU A 56 -15.15 16.45 1.81
CA LEU A 56 -16.53 16.65 2.18
C LEU A 56 -16.98 15.46 3.03
N GLY A 57 -17.21 15.70 4.33
CA GLY A 57 -17.72 14.70 5.25
C GLY A 57 -19.17 14.30 4.94
N ALA A 58 -19.60 13.15 5.47
CA ALA A 58 -20.99 12.69 5.36
C ALA A 58 -22.00 13.62 6.06
N ASP A 59 -21.52 14.50 6.93
CA ASP A 59 -22.24 15.59 7.58
C ASP A 59 -22.32 16.88 6.74
N ASN A 60 -21.86 16.84 5.49
CA ASN A 60 -21.71 17.98 4.58
C ASN A 60 -20.73 19.06 5.10
N VAL A 61 -19.84 18.72 6.02
CA VAL A 61 -18.78 19.63 6.48
C VAL A 61 -17.54 19.45 5.63
N VAL A 62 -17.02 20.55 5.09
CA VAL A 62 -15.73 20.56 4.38
C VAL A 62 -14.61 20.65 5.41
N SER A 63 -13.72 19.67 5.41
CA SER A 63 -12.56 19.59 6.29
C SER A 63 -11.27 19.46 5.50
N LYS A 64 -10.15 19.85 6.14
CA LYS A 64 -8.82 19.64 5.58
C LYS A 64 -8.34 18.23 5.96
N GLY A 65 -8.23 17.35 4.99
CA GLY A 65 -7.65 16.02 5.11
C GLY A 65 -6.21 15.98 4.59
N LYS A 66 -5.57 14.82 4.72
CA LYS A 66 -4.31 14.50 4.06
C LYS A 66 -4.53 13.32 3.12
N GLN A 67 -4.04 13.45 1.89
CA GLN A 67 -3.96 12.35 0.95
C GLN A 67 -2.90 11.36 1.43
N PRO A 68 -3.17 10.05 1.37
CA PRO A 68 -2.15 9.06 1.62
C PRO A 68 -1.01 9.20 0.62
N VAL A 69 0.22 9.24 1.11
CA VAL A 69 1.41 9.20 0.25
C VAL A 69 1.69 7.76 -0.09
N VAL A 70 1.85 7.45 -1.38
CA VAL A 70 2.16 6.12 -1.87
C VAL A 70 3.45 6.15 -2.68
N LEU A 71 4.38 5.25 -2.39
CA LEU A 71 5.57 5.02 -3.22
C LEU A 71 5.58 3.59 -3.72
N ALA A 72 5.87 3.42 -5.01
CA ALA A 72 5.99 2.12 -5.66
C ALA A 72 7.46 1.85 -6.01
N PHE A 73 7.99 0.75 -5.46
CA PHE A 73 9.31 0.20 -5.70
C PHE A 73 9.16 -0.97 -6.68
N PRO A 74 9.38 -0.75 -7.99
CA PRO A 74 9.34 -1.83 -8.95
C PRO A 74 10.62 -2.67 -8.88
N GLY A 75 10.49 -3.98 -9.10
CA GLY A 75 11.65 -4.84 -9.36
C GLY A 75 12.63 -4.97 -8.20
N MET A 76 12.14 -5.00 -6.97
CA MET A 76 12.94 -5.41 -5.82
C MET A 76 13.45 -6.84 -6.04
N GLN A 77 14.73 -7.07 -5.78
CA GLN A 77 15.37 -8.36 -6.03
C GLN A 77 15.06 -9.38 -4.93
N VAL A 78 14.64 -10.59 -5.33
CA VAL A 78 14.66 -11.77 -4.45
C VAL A 78 16.03 -12.44 -4.60
N PRO A 79 16.84 -12.56 -3.53
CA PRO A 79 18.11 -13.27 -3.59
C PRO A 79 17.90 -14.75 -3.95
N ALA A 80 18.83 -15.32 -4.72
CA ALA A 80 18.81 -16.75 -5.05
C ALA A 80 19.13 -17.56 -3.79
N CYS A 81 18.16 -18.31 -3.26
CA CYS A 81 18.36 -19.04 -2.01
C CYS A 81 19.43 -20.13 -2.15
N GLN A 82 19.52 -20.80 -3.29
CA GLN A 82 20.48 -21.90 -3.45
C GLN A 82 21.94 -21.43 -3.30
N THR A 83 22.30 -20.31 -3.93
CA THR A 83 23.69 -19.85 -4.03
C THR A 83 24.11 -18.90 -2.90
N THR A 84 23.17 -18.46 -2.07
CA THR A 84 23.45 -17.51 -0.99
C THR A 84 23.43 -18.18 0.38
N SER A 85 24.20 -17.64 1.31
CA SER A 85 24.26 -18.06 2.71
C SER A 85 23.82 -16.93 3.62
N VAL A 86 23.58 -17.24 4.90
CA VAL A 86 23.45 -16.19 5.93
C VAL A 86 24.69 -15.28 5.90
N GLY A 87 24.48 -13.97 5.99
CA GLY A 87 25.48 -12.92 5.84
C GLY A 87 25.86 -12.59 4.38
N SER A 88 25.27 -13.27 3.39
CA SER A 88 25.43 -12.86 1.99
C SER A 88 24.75 -11.51 1.76
N THR A 89 25.41 -10.65 0.99
CA THR A 89 24.91 -9.33 0.65
C THR A 89 24.82 -9.11 -0.85
N GLY A 90 24.05 -8.11 -1.24
CA GLY A 90 24.02 -7.59 -2.59
C GLY A 90 23.39 -6.21 -2.66
N SER A 91 23.31 -5.66 -3.88
CA SER A 91 22.80 -4.31 -4.09
C SER A 91 22.19 -4.18 -5.48
N PHE A 92 21.15 -3.35 -5.59
CA PHE A 92 20.56 -2.93 -6.85
C PHE A 92 20.06 -1.49 -6.75
N SER A 93 19.85 -0.84 -7.89
CA SER A 93 19.29 0.51 -7.94
C SER A 93 17.89 0.51 -8.49
N VAL A 94 17.02 1.33 -7.91
CA VAL A 94 15.65 1.57 -8.35
C VAL A 94 15.37 3.06 -8.38
N THR A 95 14.75 3.55 -9.45
CA THR A 95 14.39 4.97 -9.57
C THR A 95 12.90 5.14 -9.32
N ILE A 96 12.56 6.03 -8.38
CA ILE A 96 11.18 6.32 -7.96
C ILE A 96 11.00 7.82 -7.94
N ASN A 97 10.00 8.31 -8.68
CA ASN A 97 9.73 9.75 -8.79
C ASN A 97 11.00 10.57 -9.12
N SER A 98 11.80 10.06 -10.06
CA SER A 98 13.09 10.65 -10.49
C SER A 98 14.21 10.66 -9.45
N LEU A 99 14.00 10.06 -8.27
CA LEU A 99 15.03 9.84 -7.26
C LEU A 99 15.56 8.41 -7.35
N SER A 100 16.88 8.27 -7.48
CA SER A 100 17.53 6.96 -7.48
C SER A 100 17.79 6.49 -6.06
N TYR A 101 17.30 5.31 -5.73
CA TYR A 101 17.59 4.59 -4.50
C TYR A 101 18.53 3.43 -4.79
N THR A 102 19.62 3.33 -4.04
CA THR A 102 20.41 2.12 -3.89
C THR A 102 19.79 1.30 -2.77
N VAL A 103 19.36 0.09 -3.10
CA VAL A 103 18.83 -0.87 -2.15
C VAL A 103 19.88 -1.94 -1.95
N ASN A 104 20.45 -2.01 -0.76
CA ASN A 104 21.29 -3.14 -0.39
C ASN A 104 20.43 -4.19 0.29
N TRP A 105 20.87 -5.44 0.25
CA TRP A 105 20.22 -6.51 0.97
C TRP A 105 21.24 -7.39 1.68
N GLU A 106 20.84 -7.97 2.80
CA GLU A 106 21.60 -8.96 3.58
C GLU A 106 20.69 -10.12 3.99
N ILE A 107 21.20 -11.35 3.92
CA ILE A 107 20.47 -12.53 4.40
C ILE A 107 20.71 -12.73 5.89
N LEU A 108 19.66 -12.56 6.69
CA LEU A 108 19.70 -12.77 8.14
C LEU A 108 19.46 -14.25 8.51
N GLU A 109 18.52 -14.90 7.82
CA GLU A 109 18.16 -16.30 8.07
C GLU A 109 17.93 -17.04 6.75
N LYS A 110 18.26 -18.33 6.73
CA LYS A 110 17.99 -19.22 5.59
C LYS A 110 17.46 -20.56 6.09
N ASN A 111 16.35 -20.99 5.49
CA ASN A 111 15.80 -22.33 5.63
C ASN A 111 15.64 -22.94 4.23
N VAL A 112 16.27 -24.10 3.99
CA VAL A 112 16.19 -24.83 2.71
C VAL A 112 14.98 -25.77 2.64
N GLY A 113 14.13 -25.78 3.67
CA GLY A 113 12.93 -26.59 3.71
C GLY A 113 13.20 -28.10 3.76
N SER A 114 12.13 -28.87 3.85
CA SER A 114 12.14 -30.33 3.76
C SER A 114 11.72 -30.70 2.34
N GLY A 115 12.68 -30.69 1.39
CA GLY A 115 12.41 -30.96 -0.02
C GLY A 115 11.95 -32.40 -0.29
N VAL A 116 11.17 -32.62 -1.34
CA VAL A 116 10.91 -33.95 -1.89
C VAL A 116 12.18 -34.40 -2.62
N GLY A 117 12.84 -35.44 -2.12
CA GLY A 117 14.02 -35.99 -2.77
C GLY A 117 13.64 -36.79 -4.02
N TYR A 118 14.46 -36.77 -5.08
CA TYR A 118 14.33 -37.71 -6.19
C TYR A 118 15.44 -38.75 -6.09
N ASN A 119 15.08 -39.97 -5.69
CA ASN A 119 16.03 -41.07 -5.56
C ASN A 119 15.67 -42.18 -6.54
N ASN A 120 16.58 -42.43 -7.48
CA ASN A 120 16.56 -43.60 -8.37
C ASN A 120 15.22 -43.81 -9.10
N GLY A 121 14.65 -42.75 -9.68
CA GLY A 121 13.39 -42.83 -10.41
C GLY A 121 12.12 -42.60 -9.57
N THR A 122 12.25 -42.42 -8.26
CA THR A 122 11.12 -42.30 -7.34
C THR A 122 11.19 -41.00 -6.54
N TYR A 123 10.07 -40.29 -6.45
CA TYR A 123 9.92 -39.17 -5.52
C TYR A 123 9.78 -39.70 -4.09
N VAL A 124 10.71 -39.30 -3.22
CA VAL A 124 10.70 -39.59 -1.79
C VAL A 124 10.12 -38.38 -1.08
N LEU A 125 8.97 -38.56 -0.44
CA LEU A 125 8.37 -37.53 0.39
C LEU A 125 9.30 -37.20 1.56
N ALA A 126 9.36 -35.92 1.92
CA ALA A 126 10.12 -35.49 3.08
C ALA A 126 9.54 -36.09 4.37
N ASP A 127 10.42 -36.54 5.27
CA ASP A 127 10.03 -36.97 6.61
C ASP A 127 9.49 -35.77 7.40
N TYR A 128 8.43 -36.02 8.18
CA TYR A 128 7.80 -35.00 9.01
C TYR A 128 8.73 -34.55 10.16
N PRO A 129 8.77 -33.24 10.52
CA PRO A 129 7.96 -32.14 9.98
C PRO A 129 8.47 -31.57 8.65
N ILE A 130 7.51 -31.29 7.75
CA ILE A 130 7.80 -30.59 6.50
C ILE A 130 8.01 -29.11 6.80
N THR A 131 9.15 -28.57 6.39
CA THR A 131 9.49 -27.15 6.53
C THR A 131 9.50 -26.48 5.16
N ALA A 132 9.06 -25.23 5.09
CA ALA A 132 9.09 -24.45 3.86
C ALA A 132 10.50 -23.87 3.62
N GLN A 133 10.85 -23.70 2.35
CA GLN A 133 12.01 -22.90 1.96
C GLN A 133 11.72 -21.43 2.26
N SER A 134 12.64 -20.75 2.95
CA SER A 134 12.50 -19.33 3.26
C SER A 134 13.83 -18.62 3.45
N LEU A 135 13.86 -17.34 3.10
CA LEU A 135 14.90 -16.40 3.50
C LEU A 135 14.30 -15.31 4.38
N VAL A 136 15.06 -14.84 5.37
CA VAL A 136 14.83 -13.53 5.99
C VAL A 136 15.91 -12.60 5.46
N VAL A 137 15.47 -11.54 4.81
CA VAL A 137 16.33 -10.60 4.10
C VAL A 137 16.10 -9.21 4.65
N ASP A 138 17.14 -8.55 5.11
CA ASP A 138 17.10 -7.14 5.45
C ASP A 138 17.40 -6.32 4.20
N TYR A 139 16.54 -5.36 3.88
CA TYR A 139 16.73 -4.42 2.77
C TYR A 139 16.99 -3.03 3.33
N THR A 140 18.09 -2.41 2.89
CA THR A 140 18.48 -1.07 3.34
C THR A 140 18.43 -0.07 2.18
N PHE A 141 17.80 1.08 2.40
CA PHE A 141 17.53 2.12 1.41
C PHE A 141 18.49 3.30 1.55
N SER A 142 19.13 3.68 0.44
CA SER A 142 19.96 4.88 0.35
C SER A 142 19.63 5.69 -0.91
N PRO A 143 19.11 6.93 -0.81
CA PRO A 143 18.84 7.68 0.42
C PRO A 143 17.69 7.07 1.24
N ALA A 144 17.49 7.56 2.47
CA ALA A 144 16.36 7.15 3.29
C ALA A 144 15.02 7.48 2.61
N LEU A 145 14.00 6.67 2.87
CA LEU A 145 12.63 6.90 2.46
C LEU A 145 12.13 8.24 3.04
N PRO A 146 11.26 8.97 2.32
CA PRO A 146 10.78 10.28 2.76
C PRO A 146 9.82 10.21 3.96
N PHE A 147 9.37 9.02 4.35
CA PHE A 147 8.52 8.77 5.51
C PHE A 147 8.71 7.34 6.03
N THR A 148 8.40 7.11 7.31
CA THR A 148 8.24 5.76 7.86
C THR A 148 6.89 5.21 7.42
N PRO A 149 6.83 4.08 6.68
CA PRO A 149 5.58 3.53 6.18
C PRO A 149 4.64 3.06 7.30
N ASP A 150 3.34 3.26 7.12
CA ASP A 150 2.29 2.66 7.97
C ASP A 150 1.89 1.27 7.49
N GLY A 151 2.16 0.96 6.22
CA GLY A 151 1.94 -0.35 5.65
C GLY A 151 2.64 -0.56 4.32
N VAL A 152 2.68 -1.83 3.91
CA VAL A 152 3.32 -2.27 2.68
C VAL A 152 2.50 -3.37 2.01
N MET A 153 2.52 -3.35 0.70
CA MET A 153 1.94 -4.40 -0.15
C MET A 153 3.04 -4.95 -1.05
N PHE A 154 3.09 -6.27 -1.16
CA PHE A 154 4.03 -6.97 -2.02
C PHE A 154 3.29 -7.63 -3.19
N THR A 155 3.94 -7.67 -4.34
CA THR A 155 3.49 -8.46 -5.48
C THR A 155 4.67 -9.18 -6.08
N ALA A 156 4.72 -10.50 -5.90
CA ALA A 156 5.73 -11.34 -6.53
C ALA A 156 5.52 -11.36 -8.04
N TYR A 157 6.61 -11.41 -8.80
CA TYR A 157 6.57 -11.89 -10.17
C TYR A 157 7.87 -12.61 -10.50
N ASN A 158 7.69 -13.76 -11.13
CA ASN A 158 8.79 -14.64 -11.51
C ASN A 158 9.18 -14.34 -12.95
N ASN A 159 10.43 -13.90 -13.15
CA ASN A 159 11.03 -13.72 -14.49
C ASN A 159 12.07 -14.81 -14.79
N SER A 160 12.08 -15.88 -14.01
CA SER A 160 12.90 -17.06 -14.24
C SER A 160 12.19 -18.05 -15.17
N SER A 161 12.93 -19.05 -15.65
CA SER A 161 12.38 -20.18 -16.40
C SER A 161 11.66 -21.20 -15.51
N PHE A 162 11.65 -21.01 -14.18
CA PHE A 162 11.03 -21.89 -13.20
C PHE A 162 9.77 -21.21 -12.62
N PRO A 163 8.66 -21.94 -12.42
CA PRO A 163 7.42 -21.36 -11.92
C PRO A 163 7.44 -21.20 -10.39
N ASP A 164 8.41 -20.46 -9.84
CA ASP A 164 8.47 -20.23 -8.39
C ASP A 164 7.39 -19.24 -7.97
N SER A 165 6.72 -19.54 -6.87
CA SER A 165 5.72 -18.68 -6.23
C SER A 165 6.17 -18.30 -4.83
N PHE A 166 5.92 -17.05 -4.42
CA PHE A 166 6.42 -16.51 -3.16
C PHE A 166 5.32 -15.87 -2.33
N SER A 167 5.41 -16.07 -1.01
CA SER A 167 4.72 -15.31 0.02
C SER A 167 5.72 -14.40 0.73
N PHE A 168 5.27 -13.20 1.06
CA PHE A 168 6.07 -12.19 1.74
C PHE A 168 5.40 -11.75 3.04
N SER A 169 6.19 -11.63 4.09
CA SER A 169 5.82 -10.93 5.32
C SER A 169 6.98 -10.04 5.74
N TYR A 170 6.71 -9.00 6.52
CA TYR A 170 7.74 -8.03 6.89
C TYR A 170 7.75 -7.74 8.39
N SER A 171 8.89 -7.26 8.88
CA SER A 171 9.10 -6.68 10.21
C SER A 171 10.02 -5.46 10.10
N ASP A 172 10.09 -4.69 11.19
CA ASP A 172 11.10 -3.63 11.37
C ASP A 172 11.16 -2.58 10.24
N PHE A 173 10.00 -2.14 9.75
CA PHE A 173 9.94 -1.15 8.68
C PHE A 173 10.24 0.27 9.20
N THR A 174 11.44 0.78 8.89
CA THR A 174 11.87 2.15 9.18
C THR A 174 11.98 2.98 7.88
N THR A 175 12.56 4.18 7.96
CA THR A 175 12.89 4.95 6.75
C THR A 175 14.10 4.39 6.00
N THR A 176 14.94 3.59 6.64
CA THR A 176 16.19 3.07 6.06
C THR A 176 16.18 1.58 5.89
N ASP A 177 15.36 0.85 6.63
CA ASP A 177 15.45 -0.60 6.74
C ASP A 177 14.08 -1.25 6.60
N LEU A 178 14.07 -2.44 6.03
CA LEU A 178 12.91 -3.31 5.89
C LEU A 178 13.37 -4.76 5.95
N THR A 179 12.99 -5.47 6.99
CA THR A 179 13.21 -6.92 7.04
C THR A 179 12.02 -7.64 6.41
N VAL A 180 12.29 -8.48 5.40
CA VAL A 180 11.29 -9.27 4.69
C VAL A 180 11.60 -10.76 4.85
N ARG A 181 10.63 -11.52 5.33
CA ARG A 181 10.62 -12.97 5.22
C ARG A 181 9.97 -13.36 3.89
N ILE A 182 10.74 -14.04 3.04
CA ILE A 182 10.36 -14.53 1.74
C ILE A 182 10.24 -16.04 1.86
N SER A 183 9.04 -16.58 1.65
CA SER A 183 8.80 -18.03 1.69
C SER A 183 8.30 -18.51 0.34
N ARG A 184 8.85 -19.62 -0.14
CA ARG A 184 8.38 -20.26 -1.36
C ARG A 184 7.07 -21.01 -1.06
N THR A 185 6.06 -20.84 -1.91
CA THR A 185 4.70 -21.39 -1.68
C THR A 185 4.36 -22.58 -2.56
N ASP A 186 5.12 -22.84 -3.62
CA ASP A 186 4.97 -24.03 -4.45
C ASP A 186 5.70 -25.21 -3.82
N ILE A 187 4.99 -26.35 -3.67
CA ILE A 187 5.47 -27.55 -3.00
C ILE A 187 6.29 -28.47 -3.92
N SER A 188 6.29 -28.20 -5.23
CA SER A 188 6.69 -29.15 -6.28
C SER A 188 8.04 -28.88 -6.92
N SER A 189 8.92 -28.16 -6.24
CA SER A 189 10.09 -27.55 -6.88
C SER A 189 11.32 -27.66 -6.02
N ALA A 190 11.64 -28.91 -5.68
CA ALA A 190 13.03 -29.27 -5.91
C ALA A 190 13.29 -28.98 -7.40
N ASP A 191 14.03 -27.91 -7.70
CA ASP A 191 14.54 -27.63 -9.04
C ASP A 191 15.54 -28.76 -9.38
N GLY A 192 15.03 -29.98 -9.61
CA GLY A 192 15.84 -31.20 -9.65
C GLY A 192 16.36 -31.63 -8.27
N SER A 193 17.68 -31.73 -8.13
CA SER A 193 18.39 -32.15 -6.89
C SER A 193 18.61 -31.02 -5.88
N GLU A 194 18.05 -29.84 -6.16
CA GLU A 194 18.35 -28.62 -5.41
C GLU A 194 17.35 -28.38 -4.28
N ASN A 195 17.89 -28.02 -3.12
CA ASN A 195 17.10 -27.81 -1.90
C ASN A 195 16.58 -26.36 -1.79
N CYS A 196 16.79 -25.49 -2.77
CA CYS A 196 16.24 -24.14 -2.78
C CYS A 196 16.12 -23.55 -4.19
N TRP A 197 15.40 -22.43 -4.33
CA TRP A 197 15.27 -21.75 -5.63
C TRP A 197 16.61 -21.21 -6.13
N LEU A 198 16.86 -21.43 -7.42
CA LEU A 198 18.15 -21.14 -8.08
C LEU A 198 18.28 -19.70 -8.56
N SER A 199 17.17 -19.07 -8.94
CA SER A 199 17.23 -17.87 -9.76
C SER A 199 17.30 -16.59 -8.95
N SER A 200 18.30 -15.75 -9.28
CA SER A 200 18.38 -14.36 -8.86
C SER A 200 17.59 -13.44 -9.78
N LEU A 201 16.81 -13.97 -10.74
CA LEU A 201 15.89 -13.21 -11.60
C LEU A 201 14.50 -13.04 -10.97
N ASN A 202 14.26 -13.65 -9.82
CA ASN A 202 13.02 -13.48 -9.06
C ASN A 202 12.92 -12.05 -8.52
N ARG A 203 11.74 -11.44 -8.67
CA ARG A 203 11.48 -10.05 -8.32
C ARG A 203 10.17 -9.92 -7.56
N PHE A 204 10.03 -8.82 -6.85
CA PHE A 204 8.74 -8.38 -6.34
C PHE A 204 8.60 -6.87 -6.53
N ASN A 205 7.38 -6.42 -6.70
CA ASN A 205 7.04 -5.02 -6.56
C ASN A 205 6.63 -4.78 -5.11
N MET A 206 7.00 -3.62 -4.58
CA MET A 206 6.62 -3.19 -3.25
C MET A 206 5.92 -1.85 -3.36
N MET A 207 4.77 -1.71 -2.70
CA MET A 207 4.07 -0.45 -2.55
C MET A 207 4.01 -0.10 -1.06
N ILE A 208 4.48 1.08 -0.69
CA ILE A 208 4.48 1.57 0.69
C ILE A 208 3.57 2.79 0.79
N PHE A 209 2.90 2.94 1.93
CA PHE A 209 2.00 4.05 2.15
C PHE A 209 2.12 4.64 3.56
N LYS A 210 1.80 5.94 3.65
CA LYS A 210 1.64 6.71 4.88
C LYS A 210 0.26 7.37 4.86
N ASN A 211 -0.51 7.19 5.93
CA ASN A 211 -1.81 7.84 6.12
C ASN A 211 -1.70 9.17 6.87
#